data_AF-A0A3M0L2J6-F1
#
_entry.id   AF-A0A3M0L2J6-F1
#
_cell.length_a   1.000
_cell.length_b   1.000
_cell.length_c   1.000
_cell.angle_alpha   90.00
_cell.angle_beta   90.00
_cell.angle_gamma   90.00
#
_symmetry.space_group_name_H-M   'P 1'
#
loop_
_entity.id
_entity.type
_entity.pdbx_description
1 polymer ?
#
loop_
_entity_poly.entity_id
_entity_poly.type
_entity_poly.pdbx_seq_one_letter_code
_entity_poly.pdbx_strand_id
1 'polypeptide(L)'
;MPIRLEHLCGDGEWVTALKQAQEIPLAVLERIKETTLKAFFSIQPDESFQPCSNIKQLPSEAFVTFVKQLTRAVELQVKNEGAQEQVLEEMALTNANEQCKAAILSLPMEPVPTLDDMLPVCTQKVPFMSAHLTHSSRDAFRPLQRAAAADAMPPVPVPQPPPKRRATCLLCDQTEHWASQCPLKKKLLDFRDNGGGGPQRSKENFSKT
;
A
#
# COMPACT_ATOMS: atom_id res chain seq x y z
N MET A 1 33.77 -38.17 -16.99
CA MET A 1 34.41 -37.18 -17.88
C MET A 1 34.50 -35.83 -17.19
N PRO A 2 35.56 -35.05 -17.43
CA PRO A 2 35.63 -33.66 -16.96
C PRO A 2 34.58 -32.79 -17.67
N ILE A 3 33.88 -31.95 -16.91
CA ILE A 3 32.90 -30.99 -17.44
C ILE A 3 33.64 -29.90 -18.19
N ARG A 4 33.26 -29.66 -19.45
CA ARG A 4 33.82 -28.59 -20.30
C ARG A 4 32.74 -27.59 -20.72
N LEU A 5 33.15 -26.36 -21.00
CA LEU A 5 32.25 -25.26 -21.38
C LEU A 5 31.37 -25.62 -22.58
N GLU A 6 31.94 -26.29 -23.57
CA GLU A 6 31.26 -26.82 -24.77
C GLU A 6 30.04 -27.70 -24.44
N HIS A 7 30.08 -28.51 -23.37
CA HIS A 7 28.91 -29.28 -22.92
C HIS A 7 27.81 -28.39 -22.31
N LEU A 8 28.20 -27.28 -21.68
CA LEU A 8 27.28 -26.36 -21.00
C LEU A 8 26.56 -25.45 -22.00
N CYS A 9 27.27 -25.05 -23.05
CA CYS A 9 26.77 -24.13 -24.08
C CYS A 9 26.10 -24.85 -25.26
N GLY A 10 26.30 -26.18 -25.40
CA GLY A 10 25.78 -26.93 -26.54
C GLY A 10 26.54 -26.64 -27.84
N ASP A 11 27.82 -26.29 -27.72
CA ASP A 11 28.66 -25.90 -28.84
C ASP A 11 29.49 -27.08 -29.38
N GLY A 12 30.09 -26.90 -30.56
CA GLY A 12 30.97 -27.89 -31.17
C GLY A 12 30.22 -29.18 -31.52
N GLU A 13 30.64 -30.30 -30.94
CA GLU A 13 29.98 -31.58 -31.18
C GLU A 13 28.65 -31.74 -30.43
N TRP A 14 28.33 -30.83 -29.51
CA TRP A 14 27.14 -30.90 -28.65
C TRP A 14 25.95 -30.12 -29.21
N VAL A 15 26.02 -29.66 -30.45
CA VAL A 15 24.94 -28.90 -31.12
C VAL A 15 23.69 -29.76 -31.34
N THR A 16 23.85 -31.07 -31.52
CA THR A 16 22.73 -31.98 -31.84
C THR A 16 22.02 -32.46 -30.57
N ALA A 17 20.72 -32.18 -30.47
CA ALA A 17 19.88 -32.61 -29.34
C ALA A 17 19.94 -34.13 -29.06
N LEU A 18 20.05 -34.97 -30.10
CA LEU A 18 20.17 -36.42 -29.94
C LEU A 18 21.44 -36.82 -29.16
N LYS A 19 22.58 -36.22 -29.51
CA LYS A 19 23.85 -36.49 -28.81
C LYS A 19 23.81 -35.93 -27.39
N GLN A 20 23.21 -34.76 -27.20
CA GLN A 20 22.99 -34.19 -25.87
C GLN A 20 22.17 -35.14 -24.97
N ALA A 21 21.07 -35.68 -25.48
CA ALA A 21 20.19 -36.58 -24.74
C ALA A 21 20.84 -37.93 -24.39
N GLN A 22 21.77 -38.42 -25.22
CA GLN A 22 22.41 -39.72 -25.04
C GLN A 22 23.68 -39.66 -24.19
N GLU A 23 24.47 -38.59 -24.33
CA GLU A 23 25.85 -38.57 -23.86
C GLU A 23 26.15 -37.52 -22.79
N ILE A 24 25.26 -36.54 -22.53
CA ILE A 24 25.50 -35.53 -21.48
C ILE A 24 25.37 -36.18 -20.09
N PRO A 25 26.42 -36.11 -19.24
CA PRO A 25 26.35 -36.61 -17.87
C PRO A 25 25.41 -35.79 -16.98
N LEU A 26 24.79 -36.45 -16.00
CA LEU A 26 23.86 -35.83 -15.05
C LEU A 26 24.46 -34.62 -14.31
N ALA A 27 25.74 -34.69 -13.91
CA ALA A 27 26.43 -33.57 -13.25
C ALA A 27 26.56 -32.31 -14.14
N VAL A 28 26.58 -32.49 -15.47
CA VAL A 28 26.55 -31.36 -16.42
C VAL A 28 25.16 -30.75 -16.45
N LEU A 29 24.10 -31.58 -16.47
CA LEU A 29 22.71 -31.11 -16.43
C LEU A 29 22.39 -30.33 -15.16
N GLU A 30 22.85 -30.82 -14.00
CA GLU A 30 22.71 -30.11 -12.72
C GLU A 30 23.39 -28.74 -12.76
N ARG A 31 24.60 -28.68 -13.33
CA ARG A 31 25.34 -27.42 -13.49
C ARG A 31 24.67 -26.47 -14.49
N ILE A 32 24.12 -26.97 -15.60
CA ILE A 32 23.34 -26.16 -16.54
C ILE A 32 22.12 -25.59 -15.81
N LYS A 33 21.38 -26.41 -15.07
CA LYS A 33 20.23 -25.94 -14.28
C LYS A 33 20.62 -24.84 -13.29
N GLU A 34 21.65 -25.06 -12.47
CA GLU A 34 22.12 -24.08 -11.48
C GLU A 34 22.54 -22.76 -12.14
N THR A 35 23.37 -22.84 -13.18
CA THR A 35 23.88 -21.66 -13.90
C THR A 35 22.78 -20.92 -14.66
N THR A 36 21.81 -21.64 -15.24
CA THR A 36 20.66 -21.06 -15.92
C THR A 36 19.74 -20.36 -14.95
N LEU A 37 19.44 -20.96 -13.79
CA LEU A 37 18.65 -20.31 -12.74
C LEU A 37 19.35 -19.04 -12.25
N LYS A 38 20.65 -19.12 -11.96
CA LYS A 38 21.44 -17.96 -11.53
C LYS A 38 21.45 -16.85 -12.58
N ALA A 39 21.64 -17.19 -13.85
CA ALA A 39 21.62 -16.23 -14.95
C ALA A 39 20.24 -15.59 -15.10
N PHE A 40 19.17 -16.40 -15.07
CA PHE A 40 17.79 -15.95 -15.16
C PHE A 40 17.45 -14.91 -14.08
N PHE A 41 17.78 -15.18 -12.81
CA PHE A 41 17.56 -14.23 -11.71
C PHE A 41 18.51 -13.03 -11.73
N SER A 42 19.59 -13.07 -12.50
CA SER A 42 20.52 -11.94 -12.67
C SER A 42 20.12 -11.02 -13.83
N ILE A 43 19.18 -11.43 -14.69
CA ILE A 43 18.66 -10.56 -15.75
C ILE A 43 17.84 -9.47 -15.08
N GLN A 44 18.37 -8.25 -15.08
CA GLN A 44 17.60 -7.08 -14.72
C GLN A 44 16.70 -6.69 -15.90
N PRO A 45 15.42 -6.38 -15.68
CA PRO A 45 14.59 -5.82 -16.75
C PRO A 45 15.23 -4.51 -17.23
N ASP A 46 15.21 -4.28 -18.55
CA ASP A 46 15.69 -3.04 -19.19
C ASP A 46 14.81 -1.81 -18.84
N GLU A 47 13.81 -1.99 -17.98
CA GLU A 47 12.99 -0.90 -17.47
C GLU A 47 13.83 -0.01 -16.56
N SER A 48 13.85 1.28 -16.83
CA SER A 48 14.35 2.27 -15.89
C SER A 48 13.51 2.20 -14.62
N PHE A 49 14.00 1.52 -13.59
CA PHE A 49 13.31 1.46 -12.32
C PHE A 49 13.31 2.82 -11.65
N GLN A 50 12.12 3.32 -11.34
CA GLN A 50 12.02 4.43 -10.40
C GLN A 50 12.47 3.93 -9.01
N PRO A 51 13.28 4.73 -8.28
CA PRO A 51 13.56 4.45 -6.88
C PRO A 51 12.28 4.15 -6.11
N CYS A 52 12.25 3.10 -5.28
CA CYS A 52 11.04 2.75 -4.52
C CYS A 52 10.53 3.92 -3.66
N SER A 53 11.43 4.79 -3.20
CA SER A 53 11.13 6.05 -2.50
C SER A 53 10.32 7.06 -3.33
N ASN A 54 10.38 6.98 -4.65
CA ASN A 54 9.64 7.86 -5.57
C ASN A 54 8.27 7.30 -5.97
N ILE A 55 7.98 6.03 -5.65
CA ILE A 55 6.70 5.41 -5.94
C ILE A 55 5.70 5.91 -4.91
N LYS A 56 4.72 6.70 -5.37
CA LYS A 56 3.66 7.27 -4.55
C LYS A 56 2.31 6.82 -5.08
N GLN A 57 1.40 6.50 -4.17
CA GLN A 57 0.05 6.14 -4.54
C GLN A 57 -0.64 7.32 -5.23
N LEU A 58 -1.20 7.10 -6.42
CA LEU A 58 -1.94 8.14 -7.12
C LEU A 58 -3.29 8.43 -6.40
N PRO A 59 -3.89 9.61 -6.59
CA PRO A 59 -5.14 9.98 -5.90
C PRO A 59 -6.31 9.02 -6.15
N SER A 60 -6.39 8.40 -7.32
CA SER A 60 -7.45 7.47 -7.71
C SER A 60 -6.99 6.01 -7.78
N GLU A 61 -5.74 5.72 -7.42
CA GLU A 61 -5.19 4.38 -7.45
C GLU A 61 -5.59 3.59 -6.20
N ALA A 62 -6.04 2.36 -6.40
CA ALA A 62 -6.34 1.45 -5.31
C ALA A 62 -5.07 1.08 -4.53
N PHE A 63 -5.17 1.01 -3.20
CA PHE A 63 -4.01 0.74 -2.34
C PHE A 63 -3.31 -0.59 -2.70
N VAL A 64 -4.08 -1.63 -3.01
CA VAL A 64 -3.56 -2.93 -3.51
C VAL A 64 -2.71 -2.79 -4.77
N THR A 65 -3.08 -1.90 -5.69
CA THR A 65 -2.36 -1.70 -6.94
C THR A 65 -1.04 -0.98 -6.70
N PHE A 66 -1.07 0.03 -5.83
CA PHE A 66 0.11 0.75 -5.38
C PHE A 66 1.09 -0.18 -4.65
N VAL A 67 0.62 -0.97 -3.67
CA VAL A 67 1.46 -1.92 -2.93
C VAL A 67 2.10 -2.92 -3.90
N LYS A 68 1.36 -3.47 -4.86
CA LYS A 68 1.93 -4.39 -5.87
C LYS A 68 3.07 -3.76 -6.67
N GLN A 69 2.93 -2.49 -7.10
CA GLN A 69 4.00 -1.79 -7.80
C GLN A 69 5.21 -1.55 -6.90
N LEU A 70 4.97 -1.16 -5.65
CA LEU A 70 6.00 -0.91 -4.66
C LEU A 70 6.76 -2.20 -4.29
N THR A 71 6.06 -3.33 -4.10
CA THR A 71 6.67 -4.65 -3.86
C THR A 71 7.62 -5.02 -4.99
N ARG A 72 7.19 -4.91 -6.25
CA ARG A 72 8.06 -5.18 -7.41
C ARG A 72 9.32 -4.33 -7.38
N ALA A 73 9.19 -3.05 -7.04
CA ALA A 73 10.33 -2.13 -6.98
C ALA A 73 11.29 -2.44 -5.82
N VAL A 74 10.75 -2.82 -4.66
CA VAL A 74 11.54 -3.18 -3.47
C VAL A 74 12.29 -4.49 -3.72
N GLU A 75 11.65 -5.52 -4.26
CA GLU A 75 12.29 -6.81 -4.59
C GLU A 75 13.50 -6.64 -5.53
N LEU A 76 13.40 -5.69 -6.47
CA LEU A 76 14.47 -5.43 -7.44
C LEU A 76 15.60 -4.55 -6.89
N GLN A 77 15.30 -3.64 -5.95
CA GLN A 77 16.27 -2.64 -5.49
C GLN A 77 16.91 -2.99 -4.13
N VAL A 78 16.19 -3.71 -3.27
CA VAL A 78 16.63 -4.06 -1.91
C VAL A 78 17.16 -5.48 -1.92
N LYS A 79 18.48 -5.62 -1.94
CA LYS A 79 19.16 -6.93 -1.97
C LYS A 79 19.04 -7.74 -0.67
N ASN A 80 18.84 -7.06 0.45
CA ASN A 80 18.68 -7.73 1.74
C ASN A 80 17.21 -8.14 1.91
N GLU A 81 16.92 -9.42 1.69
CA GLU A 81 15.57 -10.00 1.85
C GLU A 81 14.97 -9.70 3.22
N GLY A 82 15.77 -9.76 4.29
CA GLY A 82 15.31 -9.46 5.66
C GLY A 82 14.94 -8.00 5.89
N ALA A 83 15.31 -7.09 4.99
CA ALA A 83 14.94 -5.67 5.05
C ALA A 83 13.83 -5.30 4.06
N GLN A 84 13.47 -6.18 3.12
CA GLN A 84 12.47 -5.88 2.09
C GLN A 84 11.11 -5.58 2.69
N GLU A 85 10.66 -6.41 3.64
CA GLU A 85 9.38 -6.24 4.32
C GLU A 85 9.30 -4.89 5.05
N GLN A 86 10.33 -4.57 5.85
CA GLN A 86 10.38 -3.31 6.58
C GLN A 86 10.39 -2.08 5.65
N VAL A 87 11.17 -2.12 4.57
CA VAL A 87 11.19 -1.03 3.58
C VAL A 87 9.85 -0.91 2.88
N LEU A 88 9.22 -2.04 2.54
CA LEU A 88 7.92 -2.06 1.88
C LEU A 88 6.83 -1.45 2.76
N GLU A 89 6.79 -1.80 4.05
CA GLU A 89 5.84 -1.25 5.03
C GLU A 89 6.06 0.25 5.27
N GLU A 90 7.31 0.68 5.47
CA GLU A 90 7.64 2.08 5.68
C GLU A 90 7.27 2.93 4.46
N MET A 91 7.59 2.46 3.26
CA MET A 91 7.26 3.15 2.02
C MET A 91 5.74 3.13 1.77
N ALA A 92 5.04 2.03 2.06
CA ALA A 92 3.59 1.97 1.91
C ALA A 92 2.88 2.97 2.84
N LEU A 93 3.33 3.09 4.09
CA LEU A 93 2.79 4.03 5.07
C LEU A 93 3.05 5.50 4.68
N THR A 94 4.28 5.81 4.29
CA THR A 94 4.71 7.19 4.00
C THR A 94 4.21 7.72 2.65
N ASN A 95 4.17 6.85 1.63
CA ASN A 95 3.82 7.19 0.25
C ASN A 95 2.36 6.89 -0.13
N ALA A 96 1.54 6.40 0.81
CA ALA A 96 0.10 6.33 0.67
C ALA A 96 -0.51 7.71 0.33
N ASN A 97 -1.62 7.69 -0.40
CA ASN A 97 -2.40 8.90 -0.68
C ASN A 97 -3.18 9.35 0.56
N GLU A 98 -3.70 10.58 0.54
CA GLU A 98 -4.36 11.20 1.70
C GLU A 98 -5.54 10.38 2.25
N GLN A 99 -6.32 9.76 1.36
CA GLN A 99 -7.47 8.93 1.76
C GLN A 99 -7.00 7.65 2.47
N CYS A 100 -5.98 6.99 1.93
CA CYS A 100 -5.40 5.80 2.56
C CYS A 100 -4.71 6.15 3.88
N LYS A 101 -3.98 7.28 3.95
CA LYS A 101 -3.39 7.78 5.19
C LYS A 101 -4.44 8.01 6.27
N ALA A 102 -5.53 8.70 5.96
CA ALA A 102 -6.62 8.93 6.90
C ALA A 102 -7.28 7.61 7.35
N ALA A 103 -7.41 6.63 6.46
CA ALA A 103 -7.86 5.30 6.84
C ALA A 103 -6.87 4.60 7.80
N ILE A 104 -5.57 4.61 7.48
CA ILE A 104 -4.50 3.98 8.28
C ILE A 104 -4.41 4.60 9.68
N LEU A 105 -4.64 5.90 9.83
CA LEU A 105 -4.68 6.57 11.15
C LEU A 105 -5.74 6.04 12.12
N SER A 106 -6.65 5.16 11.65
CA SER A 106 -7.58 4.44 12.54
C SER A 106 -6.97 3.21 13.22
N LEU A 107 -5.78 2.79 12.81
CA LEU A 107 -4.99 1.74 13.44
C LEU A 107 -4.15 2.31 14.60
N PRO A 108 -3.75 1.48 15.57
CA PRO A 108 -2.70 1.85 16.52
C PRO A 108 -1.39 2.14 15.78
N MET A 109 -0.69 3.22 16.14
CA MET A 109 0.63 3.55 15.57
C MET A 109 1.79 2.84 16.27
N GLU A 110 1.51 2.19 17.41
CA GLU A 110 2.48 1.38 18.16
C GLU A 110 1.86 0.00 18.46
N PRO A 111 2.43 -1.10 17.93
CA PRO A 111 3.55 -1.14 16.98
C PRO A 111 3.20 -0.51 15.62
N VAL A 112 4.21 -0.25 14.78
CA VAL A 112 4.01 0.28 13.41
C VAL A 112 3.03 -0.63 12.65
N PRO A 113 2.01 -0.08 11.97
CA PRO A 113 1.08 -0.88 11.19
C PRO A 113 1.77 -1.69 10.09
N THR A 114 1.47 -2.98 10.02
CA THR A 114 1.98 -3.86 8.96
C THR A 114 1.19 -3.69 7.67
N LEU A 115 1.67 -4.24 6.56
CA LEU A 115 0.88 -4.28 5.32
C LEU A 115 -0.45 -5.01 5.48
N ASP A 116 -0.47 -6.09 6.27
CA ASP A 116 -1.68 -6.87 6.56
C ASP A 116 -2.70 -6.06 7.37
N ASP A 117 -2.26 -5.10 8.17
CA ASP A 117 -3.15 -4.16 8.87
C ASP A 117 -3.67 -3.06 7.94
N MET A 118 -2.79 -2.51 7.10
CA MET A 118 -3.12 -1.37 6.21
C MET A 118 -4.07 -1.76 5.07
N LEU A 119 -3.86 -2.92 4.44
CA LEU A 119 -4.61 -3.38 3.27
C LEU A 119 -6.14 -3.43 3.48
N PRO A 120 -6.66 -4.07 4.55
CA PRO A 120 -8.10 -4.13 4.81
C PRO A 120 -8.70 -2.75 5.06
N VAL A 121 -7.99 -1.92 5.84
CA VAL A 121 -8.44 -0.58 6.24
C VAL A 121 -8.55 0.34 5.03
N CYS A 122 -7.54 0.37 4.16
CA CYS A 122 -7.55 1.18 2.94
C CYS A 122 -8.60 0.68 1.94
N THR A 123 -8.76 -0.63 1.78
CA THR A 123 -9.75 -1.19 0.83
C THR A 123 -11.18 -0.95 1.29
N GLN A 124 -11.42 -1.03 2.60
CA GLN A 124 -12.77 -0.93 3.14
C GLN A 124 -13.20 0.52 3.34
N LYS A 125 -12.37 1.40 3.91
CA LYS A 125 -12.81 2.74 4.34
C LYS A 125 -12.76 3.80 3.25
N VAL A 126 -11.77 3.75 2.36
CA VAL A 126 -11.56 4.76 1.31
C VAL A 126 -12.78 4.95 0.38
N PRO A 127 -13.48 3.88 -0.06
CA PRO A 127 -14.69 4.03 -0.86
C PRO A 127 -15.81 4.81 -0.13
N PHE A 128 -15.97 4.62 1.19
CA PHE A 128 -16.97 5.35 1.97
C PHE A 128 -16.60 6.82 2.16
N MET A 129 -15.31 7.13 2.29
CA MET A 129 -14.82 8.51 2.40
C MET A 129 -15.07 9.30 1.11
N SER A 130 -14.90 8.64 -0.05
CA SER A 130 -15.10 9.26 -1.37
C SER A 130 -16.58 9.52 -1.70
N ALA A 131 -17.51 8.70 -1.18
CA ALA A 131 -18.94 8.80 -1.46
C ALA A 131 -19.61 10.08 -0.89
N HIS A 132 -18.99 10.76 0.09
CA HIS A 132 -19.56 11.97 0.70
C HIS A 132 -19.12 13.28 0.01
N LEU A 133 -18.03 13.27 -0.76
CA LEU A 133 -17.58 14.44 -1.53
C LEU A 133 -18.54 14.76 -2.70
N THR A 134 -19.17 13.74 -3.28
CA THR A 134 -20.15 13.91 -4.37
C THR A 134 -21.51 14.44 -3.91
N HIS A 135 -21.85 14.27 -2.62
CA HIS A 135 -23.12 14.80 -2.09
C HIS A 135 -23.03 16.28 -1.70
N SER A 136 -21.86 16.77 -1.28
CA SER A 136 -21.65 18.18 -0.95
C SER A 136 -21.64 19.10 -2.19
N SER A 137 -21.28 18.57 -3.37
CA SER A 137 -21.28 19.36 -4.61
C SER A 137 -22.68 19.70 -5.13
N ARG A 138 -23.75 19.06 -4.64
CA ARG A 138 -25.12 19.32 -5.12
C ARG A 138 -25.82 20.50 -4.45
N ASP A 139 -25.32 20.99 -3.32
CA ASP A 139 -25.91 22.12 -2.60
C ASP A 139 -25.34 23.49 -3.01
N ALA A 140 -24.37 23.53 -3.94
CA ALA A 140 -23.71 24.76 -4.37
C ALA A 140 -24.39 25.49 -5.55
N PHE A 141 -25.46 24.95 -6.15
CA PHE A 141 -26.20 25.61 -7.23
C PHE A 141 -27.63 25.94 -6.83
N ARG A 142 -27.79 26.83 -5.85
CA ARG A 142 -29.01 27.65 -5.77
C ARG A 142 -28.71 29.01 -6.39
N PRO A 143 -29.30 29.38 -7.53
CA PRO A 143 -29.24 30.75 -8.00
C PRO A 143 -29.92 31.63 -6.95
N LEU A 144 -29.15 32.50 -6.30
CA LEU A 144 -29.68 33.53 -5.42
C LEU A 144 -30.50 34.49 -6.29
N GLN A 145 -31.84 34.36 -6.28
CA GLN A 145 -32.71 35.33 -6.93
C GLN A 145 -32.51 36.69 -6.25
N ARG A 146 -31.92 37.64 -6.97
CA ARG A 146 -31.80 39.04 -6.56
C ARG A 146 -33.18 39.69 -6.69
N ALA A 147 -33.77 40.09 -5.56
CA ALA A 147 -34.83 41.08 -5.53
C ALA A 147 -34.23 42.48 -5.29
N ALA A 148 -34.81 43.47 -5.96
CA ALA A 148 -34.32 44.84 -6.07
C ALA A 148 -34.39 45.66 -4.77
N ALA A 149 -33.57 46.71 -4.74
CA ALA A 149 -33.25 47.56 -3.60
C ALA A 149 -34.40 48.44 -3.07
N ALA A 150 -34.33 48.77 -1.78
CA ALA A 150 -34.81 50.03 -1.23
C ALA A 150 -33.87 50.51 -0.11
N ASP A 151 -33.66 51.83 -0.08
CA ASP A 151 -32.80 52.63 0.80
C ASP A 151 -32.78 52.21 2.27
N ALA A 152 -31.58 51.93 2.80
CA ALA A 152 -31.26 52.06 4.22
C ALA A 152 -29.74 52.27 4.42
N MET A 153 -29.39 53.20 5.31
CA MET A 153 -28.04 53.63 5.67
C MET A 153 -27.07 52.50 6.05
N PRO A 154 -25.75 52.65 5.83
CA PRO A 154 -24.77 51.61 6.18
C PRO A 154 -24.51 51.60 7.70
N PRO A 155 -24.44 50.42 8.36
CA PRO A 155 -24.00 50.36 9.74
C PRO A 155 -22.47 50.37 9.84
N VAL A 156 -21.97 50.92 10.94
CA VAL A 156 -20.55 51.06 11.30
C VAL A 156 -19.87 49.69 11.45
N PRO A 157 -18.59 49.51 11.04
CA PRO A 157 -17.90 48.23 11.18
C PRO A 157 -17.54 47.93 12.65
N VAL A 158 -18.03 46.80 13.16
CA VAL A 158 -17.56 46.22 14.44
C VAL A 158 -16.37 45.30 14.15
N PRO A 159 -15.28 45.31 14.96
CA PRO A 159 -14.17 44.36 14.80
C PRO A 159 -14.64 42.92 15.05
N GLN A 160 -14.52 42.05 14.04
CA GLN A 160 -14.79 40.63 14.22
C GLN A 160 -13.60 39.94 14.92
N PRO A 161 -13.83 39.04 15.89
CA PRO A 161 -12.77 38.22 16.47
C PRO A 161 -12.20 37.25 15.43
N PRO A 162 -10.92 36.84 15.56
CA PRO A 162 -10.25 36.00 14.57
C PRO A 162 -10.95 34.65 14.42
N PRO A 163 -10.95 34.05 13.21
CA PRO A 163 -11.63 32.79 12.97
C PRO A 163 -11.00 31.72 13.86
N LYS A 164 -11.80 31.20 14.80
CA LYS A 164 -11.46 30.01 15.59
C LYS A 164 -11.10 28.90 14.59
N ARG A 165 -9.90 28.35 14.70
CA ARG A 165 -9.47 27.16 13.94
C ARG A 165 -10.56 26.10 14.14
N ARG A 166 -11.32 25.81 13.08
CA ARG A 166 -12.40 24.82 13.12
C ARG A 166 -11.75 23.45 13.34
N ALA A 167 -11.98 22.84 14.49
CA ALA A 167 -11.58 21.46 14.73
C ALA A 167 -12.44 20.56 13.81
N THR A 168 -11.81 19.91 12.83
CA THR A 168 -12.44 18.88 12.00
C THR A 168 -12.45 17.54 12.75
N CYS A 169 -13.43 16.70 12.44
CA CYS A 169 -13.54 15.34 12.95
C CYS A 169 -12.40 14.48 12.41
N LEU A 170 -11.49 13.98 13.25
CA LEU A 170 -10.36 13.14 12.82
C LEU A 170 -10.75 11.79 12.20
N LEU A 171 -12.04 11.41 12.19
CA LEU A 171 -12.54 10.17 11.57
C LEU A 171 -13.12 10.39 10.16
N CYS A 172 -13.56 11.61 9.83
CA CYS A 172 -14.27 11.87 8.58
C CYS A 172 -14.06 13.30 8.03
N ASP A 173 -13.16 14.06 8.65
CA ASP A 173 -12.76 15.44 8.33
C ASP A 173 -13.87 16.48 8.23
N GLN A 174 -15.05 16.22 8.82
CA GLN A 174 -16.16 17.17 8.87
C GLN A 174 -16.05 18.16 10.03
N THR A 175 -16.50 19.41 9.83
CA THR A 175 -16.41 20.48 10.85
C THR A 175 -17.59 20.54 11.82
N GLU A 176 -18.53 19.61 11.74
CA GLU A 176 -19.80 19.67 12.49
C GLU A 176 -19.80 18.85 13.79
N HIS A 177 -18.84 17.95 13.97
CA HIS A 177 -18.79 17.06 15.11
C HIS A 177 -17.36 16.66 15.47
N TRP A 178 -17.17 16.21 16.71
CA TRP A 178 -15.90 15.64 17.17
C TRP A 178 -15.84 14.16 16.83
N ALA A 179 -14.63 13.60 16.77
CA ALA A 179 -14.40 12.17 16.57
C ALA A 179 -15.29 11.27 17.46
N SER A 180 -15.54 11.70 18.70
CA SER A 180 -16.39 11.01 19.67
C SER A 180 -17.87 10.94 19.29
N GLN A 181 -18.35 11.89 18.48
CA GLN A 181 -19.74 12.08 18.06
C GLN A 181 -19.94 11.77 16.56
N CYS A 182 -18.94 11.15 15.92
CA CYS A 182 -19.03 10.80 14.51
C CYS A 182 -20.08 9.69 14.30
N PRO A 183 -21.08 9.88 13.41
CA PRO A 183 -22.06 8.84 13.08
C PRO A 183 -21.43 7.56 12.52
N LEU A 184 -20.22 7.67 11.96
CA LEU A 184 -19.43 6.56 11.45
C LEU A 184 -18.66 5.79 12.54
N LYS A 185 -18.56 6.33 13.76
CA LYS A 185 -17.81 5.73 14.87
C LYS A 185 -18.37 4.34 15.22
N LYS A 186 -19.69 4.17 15.25
CA LYS A 186 -20.32 2.89 15.58
C LYS A 186 -19.97 1.80 14.56
N LYS A 187 -20.15 2.10 13.28
CA LYS A 187 -19.83 1.16 12.19
C LYS A 187 -18.35 0.77 12.17
N LEU A 188 -17.43 1.68 12.49
CA LEU A 188 -16.01 1.36 12.47
C LEU A 188 -15.48 0.72 13.76
N LEU A 189 -16.14 0.91 14.90
CA LEU A 189 -15.91 0.13 16.11
C LEU A 189 -16.45 -1.31 15.98
N ASP A 190 -17.61 -1.51 15.35
CA ASP A 190 -18.18 -2.84 15.13
C ASP A 190 -17.27 -3.74 14.25
N PHE A 191 -16.43 -3.15 13.38
CA PHE A 191 -15.40 -3.88 12.62
C PHE A 191 -14.18 -4.26 13.45
N ARG A 192 -13.82 -3.48 14.48
CA ARG A 192 -12.67 -3.75 15.36
C ARG A 192 -12.91 -5.01 16.21
N ASP A 193 -14.15 -5.21 16.64
CA ASP A 193 -14.52 -6.33 17.52
C ASP A 193 -14.73 -7.66 16.76
N ASN A 194 -14.92 -7.61 15.44
CA ASN A 194 -15.12 -8.80 14.59
C ASN A 194 -13.84 -9.33 13.92
N GLY A 195 -12.71 -8.62 14.03
CA GLY A 195 -11.41 -9.03 13.44
C GLY A 195 -10.45 -9.75 14.40
N GLY A 196 -10.84 -9.96 15.66
CA GLY A 196 -9.98 -10.52 16.71
C GLY A 196 -9.82 -12.05 16.67
N GLY A 197 -9.37 -12.61 15.54
CA GLY A 197 -8.98 -14.02 15.44
C GLY A 197 -7.48 -14.21 15.68
N GLY A 198 -6.99 -13.94 16.90
CA GLY A 198 -5.59 -14.22 17.23
C GLY A 198 -5.31 -15.72 17.38
N PRO A 199 -4.11 -16.22 17.00
CA PRO A 199 -3.76 -17.63 17.15
C PRO A 199 -3.65 -18.02 18.62
N GLN A 200 -4.37 -19.08 18.99
CA GLN A 200 -4.40 -19.66 20.33
C GLN A 200 -3.03 -20.24 20.67
N ARG A 201 -2.28 -19.55 21.55
CA ARG A 201 -0.99 -20.02 22.06
C ARG A 201 -1.23 -21.21 22.98
N SER A 202 -0.99 -22.42 22.48
CA SER A 202 -0.99 -23.65 23.27
C SER A 202 0.02 -23.54 24.40
N LYS A 203 -0.45 -23.56 25.65
CA LYS A 203 0.38 -23.72 26.85
C LYS A 203 0.84 -25.17 26.91
N GLU A 204 2.07 -25.41 26.46
CA GLU A 204 2.77 -26.67 26.70
C GLU A 204 3.29 -26.66 28.14
N ASN A 205 2.76 -27.56 28.96
CA ASN A 205 3.15 -27.72 30.35
C ASN A 205 4.50 -28.45 30.41
N PHE A 206 5.57 -27.74 30.75
CA PHE A 206 6.80 -28.37 31.24
C PHE A 206 6.64 -28.70 32.73
N SER A 207 6.30 -29.95 33.03
CA SER A 207 6.59 -30.54 34.34
C SER A 207 7.98 -31.15 34.28
N LYS A 208 8.89 -30.62 35.08
CA LYS A 208 10.21 -31.20 35.33
C LYS A 208 10.33 -31.51 36.81
N THR A 209 10.89 -32.69 37.07
CA THR A 209 11.32 -33.28 38.35
C THR A 209 10.30 -34.15 39.05
#